data_AF-A0A257L1M5-F1
#
_entry.id   AF-A0A257L1M5-F1
#
_cell.length_a   1.000
_cell.length_b   1.000
_cell.length_c   1.000
_cell.angle_alpha   90.00
_cell.angle_beta   90.00
_cell.angle_gamma   90.00
#
_symmetry.space_group_name_H-M   'P 1'
#
loop_
_entity.id
_entity.type
_entity.pdbx_description
1 polymer ?
#
loop_
_entity_poly.entity_id
_entity_poly.type
_entity_poly.pdbx_seq_one_letter_code
_entity_poly.pdbx_strand_id
1 'polypeptide(L)'
;VVDNNPAPVAAVLQFGSGVHSIDLETRLRVDDYSWVRAVAERADGTLVMAARYVKAAGGCSAPAGADAQAAAASLGRMQLQVDHPVRGQPAVLRWQISHPNHSGLAMDQATRHYTPAHFVRLLDLHYDGQPLLHAELDFALSENPSLRLQFTPQRAGLLRAQAEDTQGRRFDASLAVSPA
;
A
#
# COMPACT_ATOMS: atom_id res chain seq x y z
N VAL A 1 1.68 1.59 12.20
CA VAL A 1 1.89 2.86 12.93
C VAL A 1 3.38 3.14 13.02
N VAL A 2 3.82 4.38 12.81
CA VAL A 2 5.20 4.85 12.97
C VAL A 2 5.15 6.04 13.93
N ASP A 3 5.53 5.82 15.18
CA ASP A 3 5.18 6.73 16.30
C ASP A 3 5.62 8.18 16.10
N ASN A 4 6.77 8.41 15.48
CA ASN A 4 7.37 9.75 15.32
C ASN A 4 7.16 10.34 13.92
N ASN A 5 6.35 9.69 13.06
CA ASN A 5 5.98 10.30 11.79
C ASN A 5 4.91 11.40 12.02
N PRO A 6 4.88 12.45 11.18
CA PRO A 6 3.83 13.46 11.18
C PRO A 6 2.42 12.88 11.05
N ALA A 7 2.27 11.80 10.28
CA ALA A 7 1.12 10.92 10.29
C ALA A 7 1.52 9.54 10.84
N PRO A 8 1.23 9.26 12.13
CA PRO A 8 1.64 8.00 12.75
C PRO A 8 0.92 6.79 12.17
N VAL A 9 -0.37 6.91 11.84
CA VAL A 9 -1.16 5.81 11.30
C VAL A 9 -0.95 5.72 9.80
N ALA A 10 0.01 4.89 9.38
CA ALA A 10 0.32 4.73 7.95
C ALA A 10 -0.79 4.03 7.15
N ALA A 11 -1.46 3.04 7.75
CA ALA A 11 -2.54 2.32 7.11
C ALA A 11 -3.49 1.71 8.15
N VAL A 12 -4.77 1.65 7.79
CA VAL A 12 -5.81 0.86 8.48
C VAL A 12 -6.34 -0.15 7.48
N LEU A 13 -6.28 -1.42 7.83
CA LEU A 13 -6.55 -2.53 6.91
C LEU A 13 -7.70 -3.38 7.46
N GLN A 14 -8.70 -3.62 6.62
CA GLN A 14 -9.85 -4.46 6.91
C GLN A 14 -9.85 -5.62 5.92
N PHE A 15 -9.71 -6.84 6.42
CA PHE A 15 -9.62 -8.03 5.58
C PHE A 15 -10.99 -8.66 5.37
N GLY A 16 -11.24 -9.16 4.16
CA GLY A 16 -12.43 -9.94 3.87
C GLY A 16 -12.43 -11.29 4.59
N SER A 17 -13.63 -11.85 4.81
CA SER A 17 -13.82 -13.10 5.56
C SER A 17 -13.14 -14.34 4.95
N GLY A 18 -12.80 -14.29 3.66
CA GLY A 18 -12.04 -15.35 2.97
C GLY A 18 -10.53 -15.29 3.16
N VAL A 19 -10.00 -14.31 3.91
CA VAL A 19 -8.57 -14.17 4.21
C VAL A 19 -8.28 -14.78 5.58
N HIS A 20 -7.68 -15.97 5.59
CA HIS A 20 -7.42 -16.73 6.82
C HIS A 20 -5.99 -16.60 7.36
N SER A 21 -5.09 -16.05 6.54
CA SER A 21 -3.69 -15.80 6.88
C SER A 21 -3.30 -14.47 6.26
N ILE A 22 -2.70 -13.60 7.07
CA ILE A 22 -2.26 -12.28 6.66
C ILE A 22 -0.74 -12.28 6.75
N ASP A 23 -0.11 -12.29 5.58
CA ASP A 23 1.28 -11.90 5.42
C ASP A 23 1.26 -10.59 4.61
N LEU A 24 1.51 -9.50 5.33
CA LEU A 24 1.47 -8.14 4.80
C LEU A 24 2.88 -7.57 4.71
N GLU A 25 3.23 -7.12 3.51
CA GLU A 25 4.43 -6.34 3.29
C GLU A 25 4.06 -5.00 2.64
N THR A 26 4.64 -3.92 3.15
CA THR A 26 4.54 -2.59 2.56
C THR A 26 5.80 -1.78 2.85
N ARG A 27 5.95 -0.65 2.18
CA ARG A 27 7.09 0.26 2.31
C ARG A 27 6.62 1.54 2.97
N LEU A 28 7.26 1.88 4.10
CA LEU A 28 6.96 3.07 4.87
C LEU A 28 8.13 4.04 4.79
N ARG A 29 7.82 5.34 4.74
CA ARG A 29 8.76 6.41 5.05
C ARG A 29 8.84 6.55 6.55
N VAL A 30 10.07 6.63 7.07
CA VAL A 30 10.33 6.77 8.50
C VAL A 30 11.16 8.05 8.65
N ASP A 31 10.54 9.09 9.22
CA ASP A 31 11.11 10.44 9.21
C ASP A 31 12.18 10.62 10.30
N ASP A 32 12.02 9.94 11.43
CA ASP A 32 12.96 9.95 12.54
C ASP A 32 13.09 8.55 13.15
N TYR A 33 14.09 8.33 14.00
CA TYR A 33 14.21 7.11 14.77
C TYR A 33 12.90 6.83 15.51
N SER A 34 12.28 5.70 15.19
CA SER A 34 10.90 5.47 15.61
C SER A 34 10.60 4.00 15.84
N TRP A 35 9.61 3.77 16.68
CA TRP A 35 8.97 2.47 16.78
C TRP A 35 7.98 2.31 15.63
N VAL A 36 8.14 1.24 14.87
CA VAL A 36 7.13 0.76 13.93
C VAL A 36 6.30 -0.29 14.66
N ARG A 37 4.99 -0.07 14.70
CA ARG A 37 4.01 -0.95 15.36
C ARG A 37 3.01 -1.50 14.37
N ALA A 38 2.75 -2.80 14.48
CA ALA A 38 1.61 -3.47 13.87
C ALA A 38 0.65 -3.84 15.00
N VAL A 39 -0.59 -3.36 14.90
CA VAL A 39 -1.68 -3.64 15.84
C VAL A 39 -2.75 -4.38 15.07
N ALA A 40 -3.25 -5.50 15.60
CA ALA A 40 -4.29 -6.29 14.98
C ALA A 40 -5.37 -6.65 15.99
N GLU A 41 -6.62 -6.56 15.55
CA GLU A 41 -7.78 -7.12 16.25
C GLU A 41 -8.12 -8.47 15.64
N ARG A 42 -8.24 -9.50 16.50
CA ARG A 42 -8.60 -10.85 16.10
C ARG A 42 -10.12 -11.01 16.05
N ALA A 43 -10.59 -12.09 15.42
CA ALA A 43 -12.02 -12.40 15.33
C ALA A 43 -12.73 -12.56 16.69
N ASP A 44 -11.99 -12.85 17.76
CA ASP A 44 -12.50 -12.93 19.13
C ASP A 44 -12.48 -11.58 19.88
N GLY A 45 -12.12 -10.48 19.20
CA GLY A 45 -11.98 -9.14 19.77
C GLY A 45 -10.65 -8.89 20.49
N THR A 46 -9.75 -9.89 20.55
CA THR A 46 -8.45 -9.73 21.21
C THR A 46 -7.53 -8.83 20.38
N LEU A 47 -6.96 -7.82 21.04
CA LEU A 47 -5.92 -6.97 20.45
C LEU A 47 -4.53 -7.56 20.68
N VAL A 48 -3.74 -7.63 19.61
CA VAL A 48 -2.33 -7.98 19.66
C VAL A 48 -1.48 -6.89 19.01
N MET A 49 -0.28 -6.69 19.52
CA MET A 49 0.67 -5.72 18.98
C MET A 49 2.06 -6.33 18.88
N ALA A 50 2.73 -6.07 17.77
CA ALA A 50 4.17 -6.24 17.62
C ALA A 50 4.82 -4.88 17.35
N ALA A 51 6.01 -4.66 17.90
CA ALA A 51 6.77 -3.43 17.69
C ALA A 51 8.23 -3.73 17.39
N ARG A 52 8.85 -2.89 16.54
CA ARG A 52 10.27 -2.91 16.24
C ARG A 52 10.81 -1.49 16.17
N TYR A 53 11.97 -1.26 16.78
CA TYR A 53 12.64 0.02 16.70
C TYR A 53 13.43 0.10 15.39
N VAL A 54 13.16 1.14 14.60
CA VAL A 54 13.79 1.38 13.30
C VAL A 54 14.61 2.65 13.40
N LYS A 55 15.90 2.54 13.05
CA LYS A 55 16.78 3.69 12.88
C LYS A 55 16.61 4.22 11.46
N ALA A 56 15.95 5.36 11.31
CA ALA A 56 15.92 6.14 10.08
C ALA A 56 17.36 6.52 9.66
N ALA A 57 17.89 5.90 8.61
CA ALA A 57 19.06 6.45 7.95
C ALA A 57 18.59 7.69 7.17
N GLY A 58 19.22 8.85 7.42
CA GLY A 58 18.90 10.09 6.71
C GLY A 58 18.82 9.86 5.20
N GLY A 59 17.77 10.39 4.56
CA GLY A 59 17.48 10.15 3.15
C GLY A 59 18.63 10.61 2.25
N CYS A 60 18.98 9.76 1.26
CA CYS A 60 19.88 10.14 0.19
C CYS A 60 19.30 11.36 -0.53
N SER A 61 20.09 12.44 -0.65
CA SER A 61 19.76 13.72 -1.28
C SER A 61 19.60 13.64 -2.81
N ALA A 62 19.14 12.50 -3.33
CA ALA A 62 18.96 12.31 -4.77
C ALA A 62 17.99 13.39 -5.28
N PRO A 63 18.41 14.26 -6.21
CA PRO A 63 17.60 15.37 -6.66
C PRO A 63 16.30 14.85 -7.28
N ALA A 64 15.17 15.37 -6.81
CA ALA A 64 13.88 15.17 -7.46
C ALA A 64 13.96 15.79 -8.85
N GLY A 65 14.10 14.99 -9.91
CA GLY A 65 14.16 15.59 -11.25
C GLY A 65 14.47 14.68 -12.42
N ALA A 66 15.01 13.48 -12.23
CA ALA A 66 15.48 12.71 -13.38
C ALA A 66 14.37 12.18 -14.31
N ASP A 67 13.09 12.14 -13.91
CA ASP A 67 12.02 11.82 -14.87
C ASP A 67 10.60 12.26 -14.43
N ALA A 68 10.41 13.54 -14.11
CA ALA A 68 9.10 14.06 -13.72
C ALA A 68 8.03 13.83 -14.81
N GLN A 69 8.44 13.80 -16.09
CA GLN A 69 7.54 13.62 -17.21
C GLN A 69 7.12 12.16 -17.40
N ALA A 70 8.03 11.17 -17.30
CA ALA A 70 7.61 9.77 -17.32
C ALA A 70 6.83 9.38 -16.06
N ALA A 71 7.17 9.92 -14.89
CA ALA A 71 6.43 9.70 -13.65
C ALA A 71 4.97 10.24 -13.76
N ALA A 72 4.78 11.39 -14.41
CA ALA A 72 3.45 11.91 -14.70
C ALA A 72 2.70 11.02 -15.70
N ALA A 73 3.38 10.49 -16.72
CA ALA A 73 2.78 9.61 -17.72
C ALA A 73 2.38 8.24 -17.15
N SER A 74 3.08 7.76 -16.12
CA SER A 74 2.78 6.48 -15.46
C SER A 74 1.82 6.58 -14.28
N LEU A 75 1.39 7.79 -13.90
CA LEU A 75 0.52 8.01 -12.74
C LEU A 75 -0.71 7.10 -12.77
N GLY A 76 -0.91 6.37 -11.67
CA GLY A 76 -2.05 5.48 -11.52
C GLY A 76 -1.91 4.11 -12.18
N ARG A 77 -0.83 3.87 -12.94
CA ARG A 77 -0.58 2.55 -13.53
C ARG A 77 -0.38 1.54 -12.42
N MET A 78 -1.28 0.57 -12.36
CA MET A 78 -1.22 -0.53 -11.40
C MET A 78 -0.65 -1.80 -12.02
N GLN A 79 0.04 -2.57 -11.18
CA GLN A 79 0.51 -3.91 -11.49
C GLN A 79 -0.09 -4.88 -10.48
N LEU A 80 -0.69 -5.95 -10.99
CA LEU A 80 -1.24 -7.06 -10.23
C LEU A 80 -0.52 -8.33 -10.61
N GLN A 81 -0.14 -9.13 -9.61
CA GLN A 81 0.47 -10.43 -9.81
C GLN A 81 -0.03 -11.41 -8.76
N VAL A 82 -0.30 -12.64 -9.18
CA VAL A 82 -0.60 -13.76 -8.28
C VAL A 82 0.39 -14.89 -8.56
N ASP A 83 1.10 -15.33 -7.53
CA ASP A 83 2.11 -16.38 -7.65
C ASP A 83 1.48 -17.76 -7.65
N HIS A 84 1.70 -18.52 -8.73
CA HIS A 84 1.37 -19.94 -8.87
C HIS A 84 0.06 -20.35 -8.18
N PRO A 85 -1.10 -19.76 -8.56
CA PRO A 85 -2.35 -20.06 -7.88
C PRO A 85 -2.73 -21.53 -8.10
N VAL A 86 -2.96 -22.25 -7.00
CA VAL A 86 -3.48 -23.62 -6.99
C VAL A 86 -4.80 -23.62 -6.23
N ARG A 87 -5.79 -24.35 -6.73
CA ARG A 87 -7.11 -24.36 -6.12
C ARG A 87 -7.04 -24.81 -4.65
N GLY A 88 -7.63 -24.02 -3.76
CA GLY A 88 -7.75 -24.35 -2.34
C GLY A 88 -6.43 -24.23 -1.55
N GLN A 89 -5.34 -23.80 -2.20
CA GLN A 89 -4.06 -23.53 -1.53
C GLN A 89 -3.82 -22.02 -1.42
N PRO A 90 -3.10 -21.55 -0.40
CA PRO A 90 -2.76 -20.13 -0.31
C PRO A 90 -1.87 -19.68 -1.47
N ALA A 91 -2.20 -18.54 -2.06
CA ALA A 91 -1.45 -17.85 -3.10
C ALA A 91 -1.10 -16.43 -2.66
N VAL A 92 0.02 -15.90 -3.17
CA VAL A 92 0.49 -14.55 -2.87
C VAL A 92 0.04 -13.59 -3.96
N LEU A 93 -0.74 -12.58 -3.56
CA LEU A 93 -1.09 -11.42 -4.34
C LEU A 93 -0.08 -10.29 -4.09
N ARG A 94 0.45 -9.70 -5.15
CA ARG A 94 1.17 -8.42 -5.13
C ARG A 94 0.40 -7.35 -5.88
N TRP A 95 0.22 -6.21 -5.24
CA TRP A 95 -0.27 -4.97 -5.80
C TRP A 95 0.79 -3.89 -5.73
N GLN A 96 0.88 -3.10 -6.78
CA GLN A 96 1.77 -1.95 -6.89
C GLN A 96 1.09 -0.89 -7.73
N ILE A 97 1.17 0.38 -7.32
CA ILE A 97 0.71 1.53 -8.13
C ILE A 97 1.85 2.52 -8.34
N SER A 98 1.97 3.07 -9.54
CA SER A 98 2.88 4.19 -9.79
C SER A 98 2.22 5.48 -9.29
N HIS A 99 2.78 6.06 -8.22
CA HIS A 99 2.21 7.23 -7.57
C HIS A 99 3.28 8.00 -6.77
N PRO A 100 3.35 9.34 -6.86
CA PRO A 100 4.38 10.14 -6.19
C PRO A 100 4.31 10.07 -4.66
N ASN A 101 3.10 9.89 -4.11
CA ASN A 101 2.86 9.80 -2.68
C ASN A 101 3.48 10.97 -1.90
N HIS A 102 3.40 12.20 -2.40
CA HIS A 102 3.95 13.37 -1.73
C HIS A 102 3.23 13.63 -0.40
N SER A 103 3.98 13.89 0.66
CA SER A 103 3.44 14.13 2.01
C SER A 103 2.93 15.55 2.25
N GLY A 104 3.26 16.51 1.40
CA GLY A 104 3.00 17.93 1.71
C GLY A 104 4.12 18.61 2.49
N LEU A 105 5.08 17.85 3.03
CA LEU A 105 6.05 18.35 4.02
C LEU A 105 7.44 18.63 3.43
N ALA A 106 7.70 18.13 2.23
CA ALA A 106 8.97 18.35 1.54
C ALA A 106 9.03 19.78 0.95
N MET A 107 10.01 20.56 1.39
CA MET A 107 10.31 21.88 0.82
C MET A 107 11.29 21.75 -0.35
N ASP A 108 10.93 22.34 -1.48
CA ASP A 108 11.83 22.54 -2.61
C ASP A 108 12.89 23.60 -2.24
N GLN A 109 14.17 23.24 -2.32
CA GLN A 109 15.26 24.10 -1.84
C GLN A 109 15.51 25.33 -2.73
N ALA A 110 15.10 25.30 -4.00
CA ALA A 110 15.31 26.39 -4.94
C ALA A 110 14.19 27.44 -4.85
N THR A 111 12.94 26.99 -4.87
CA THR A 111 11.73 27.83 -4.86
C THR A 111 11.24 28.14 -3.44
N ARG A 112 11.69 27.38 -2.44
CA ARG A 112 11.23 27.45 -1.03
C ARG A 112 9.74 27.12 -0.86
N HIS A 113 9.10 26.59 -1.89
CA HIS A 113 7.71 26.15 -1.84
C HIS A 113 7.62 24.71 -1.33
N TYR A 114 6.50 24.38 -0.68
CA TYR A 114 6.19 23.01 -0.29
C TYR A 114 5.47 22.30 -1.44
N THR A 115 5.91 21.09 -1.75
CA THR A 115 5.18 20.22 -2.69
C THR A 115 3.85 19.81 -2.06
N PRO A 116 2.69 20.09 -2.68
CA PRO A 116 1.40 19.73 -2.11
C PRO A 116 1.26 18.23 -1.82
N ALA A 117 0.47 17.89 -0.80
CA ALA A 117 0.18 16.50 -0.48
C ALA A 117 -0.58 15.82 -1.64
N HIS A 118 -0.05 14.70 -2.12
CA HIS A 118 -0.64 13.93 -3.21
C HIS A 118 -0.28 12.46 -3.03
N PHE A 119 -1.17 11.69 -2.39
CA PHE A 119 -0.94 10.29 -2.05
C PHE A 119 -2.19 9.44 -2.28
N VAL A 120 -2.00 8.14 -2.42
CA VAL A 120 -3.09 7.16 -2.47
C VAL A 120 -3.71 7.05 -1.08
N ARG A 121 -5.01 7.26 -0.97
CA ARG A 121 -5.76 7.27 0.30
C ARG A 121 -6.64 6.05 0.51
N LEU A 122 -7.03 5.37 -0.56
CA LEU A 122 -7.87 4.17 -0.51
C LEU A 122 -7.35 3.11 -1.47
N LEU A 123 -7.45 1.84 -1.05
CA LEU A 123 -7.26 0.67 -1.89
C LEU A 123 -8.30 -0.40 -1.53
N ASP A 124 -9.06 -0.82 -2.53
CA ASP A 124 -10.00 -1.94 -2.46
C ASP A 124 -9.53 -3.08 -3.37
N LEU A 125 -9.37 -4.27 -2.80
CA LEU A 125 -9.04 -5.50 -3.51
C LEU A 125 -10.22 -6.47 -3.43
N HIS A 126 -10.65 -6.96 -4.58
CA HIS A 126 -11.72 -7.93 -4.71
C HIS A 126 -11.27 -9.12 -5.55
N TYR A 127 -11.70 -10.31 -5.19
CA TYR A 127 -11.52 -11.49 -6.01
C TYR A 127 -12.88 -12.14 -6.28
N ASP A 128 -13.24 -12.20 -7.57
CA ASP A 128 -14.46 -12.88 -8.01
C ASP A 128 -15.73 -12.32 -7.32
N GLY A 129 -15.75 -11.01 -7.15
CA GLY A 129 -16.81 -10.26 -6.46
C GLY A 129 -16.75 -10.29 -4.94
N GLN A 130 -15.84 -11.05 -4.33
CA GLN A 130 -15.68 -11.10 -2.87
C GLN A 130 -14.59 -10.12 -2.41
N PRO A 131 -14.81 -9.37 -1.32
CA PRO A 131 -13.79 -8.47 -0.78
C PRO A 131 -12.60 -9.29 -0.24
N LEU A 132 -11.39 -8.85 -0.55
CA LEU A 132 -10.14 -9.36 0.02
C LEU A 132 -9.55 -8.38 1.04
N LEU A 133 -9.50 -7.10 0.67
CA LEU A 133 -8.91 -6.04 1.48
C LEU A 133 -9.59 -4.71 1.18
N HIS A 134 -9.96 -3.99 2.23
CA HIS A 134 -10.19 -2.55 2.22
C HIS A 134 -9.06 -1.89 3.01
N ALA A 135 -8.39 -0.90 2.42
CA ALA A 135 -7.25 -0.23 3.03
C ALA A 135 -7.41 1.28 2.95
N GLU A 136 -7.42 1.91 4.12
CA GLU A 136 -7.23 3.36 4.27
C GLU A 136 -5.73 3.61 4.42
N LEU A 137 -5.17 4.47 3.55
CA LEU A 137 -3.74 4.68 3.41
C LEU A 137 -3.39 6.16 3.66
N ASP A 138 -2.21 6.40 4.22
CA ASP A 138 -1.69 7.74 4.47
C ASP A 138 -0.36 8.00 3.71
N PHE A 139 0.11 9.24 3.68
CA PHE A 139 1.36 9.64 3.03
C PHE A 139 2.63 9.04 3.67
N ALA A 140 2.50 8.40 4.83
CA ALA A 140 3.58 7.61 5.42
C ALA A 140 3.97 6.40 4.56
N LEU A 141 3.13 5.98 3.60
CA LEU A 141 3.55 5.01 2.58
C LEU A 141 4.55 5.64 1.60
N SER A 142 5.56 4.84 1.23
CA SER A 142 6.58 5.25 0.28
C SER A 142 6.04 5.58 -1.11
N GLU A 143 6.87 6.28 -1.89
CA GLU A 143 6.63 6.47 -3.32
C GLU A 143 6.42 5.12 -4.00
N ASN A 144 5.51 5.09 -4.96
CA ASN A 144 5.04 3.87 -5.60
C ASN A 144 4.55 2.87 -4.52
N PRO A 145 3.38 3.10 -3.90
CA PRO A 145 2.84 2.22 -2.87
C PRO A 145 2.69 0.78 -3.34
N SER A 146 3.07 -0.15 -2.46
CA SER A 146 3.04 -1.59 -2.71
C SER A 146 2.41 -2.32 -1.55
N LEU A 147 1.71 -3.41 -1.86
CA LEU A 147 1.11 -4.30 -0.87
C LEU A 147 1.22 -5.74 -1.33
N ARG A 148 1.67 -6.61 -0.43
CA ARG A 148 1.62 -8.07 -0.60
C ARG A 148 0.58 -8.64 0.38
N LEU A 149 -0.24 -9.58 -0.10
CA LEU A 149 -1.28 -10.24 0.67
C LEU A 149 -1.36 -11.72 0.29
N GLN A 150 -1.60 -12.61 1.25
CA GLN A 150 -1.93 -14.00 0.99
C GLN A 150 -3.44 -14.21 0.95
N PHE A 151 -3.95 -14.97 -0.02
CA PHE A 151 -5.36 -15.35 -0.12
C PHE A 151 -5.50 -16.75 -0.74
N THR A 152 -6.67 -17.39 -0.63
CA THR A 152 -6.88 -18.75 -1.14
C THR A 152 -7.87 -18.75 -2.30
N PRO A 153 -7.43 -18.87 -3.57
CA PRO A 153 -8.33 -18.95 -4.72
C PRO A 153 -9.06 -20.30 -4.78
N GLN A 154 -10.38 -20.27 -4.96
CA GLN A 154 -11.23 -21.47 -4.99
C GLN A 154 -11.67 -21.89 -6.40
N ARG A 155 -11.72 -20.94 -7.34
CA ARG A 155 -12.16 -21.14 -8.73
C ARG A 155 -11.52 -20.08 -9.61
N ALA A 156 -11.60 -20.24 -10.94
CA ALA A 156 -11.20 -19.15 -11.83
C ALA A 156 -12.07 -17.92 -11.57
N GLY A 157 -11.43 -16.74 -11.53
CA GLY A 157 -12.09 -15.51 -11.14
C GLY A 157 -11.28 -14.28 -11.51
N LEU A 158 -11.93 -13.12 -11.45
CA LEU A 158 -11.29 -11.84 -11.74
C LEU A 158 -10.84 -11.18 -10.44
N LEU A 159 -9.53 -10.96 -10.32
CA LEU A 159 -8.96 -10.08 -9.30
C LEU A 159 -9.13 -8.63 -9.79
N ARG A 160 -9.65 -7.75 -8.93
CA ARG A 160 -9.80 -6.32 -9.19
C ARG A 160 -9.14 -5.51 -8.08
N ALA A 161 -8.43 -4.46 -8.47
CA ALA A 161 -7.91 -3.45 -7.57
C ALA A 161 -8.47 -2.09 -7.96
N GLN A 162 -8.95 -1.34 -6.98
CA GLN A 162 -9.46 0.01 -7.13
C GLN A 162 -8.73 0.89 -6.13
N ALA A 163 -8.08 1.94 -6.61
CA ALA A 163 -7.34 2.88 -5.77
C ALA A 163 -7.86 4.30 -5.97
N GLU A 164 -7.86 5.10 -4.91
CA GLU A 164 -8.21 6.52 -4.98
C GLU A 164 -7.12 7.37 -4.32
N ASP A 165 -6.77 8.50 -4.94
CA ASP A 165 -5.81 9.48 -4.39
C ASP A 165 -6.49 10.66 -3.68
N THR A 166 -5.70 11.50 -3.01
CA THR A 166 -6.17 12.71 -2.34
C THR A 166 -6.69 13.81 -3.27
N GLN A 167 -6.50 13.68 -4.58
CA GLN A 167 -7.09 14.57 -5.59
C GLN A 167 -8.43 14.04 -6.13
N GLY A 168 -8.92 12.91 -5.61
CA GLY A 168 -10.15 12.27 -6.04
C GLY A 168 -10.02 11.49 -7.35
N ARG A 169 -8.79 11.25 -7.83
CA ARG A 169 -8.56 10.40 -9.01
C ARG A 169 -8.73 8.96 -8.61
N ARG A 170 -9.43 8.21 -9.46
CA ARG A 170 -9.66 6.78 -9.30
C ARG A 170 -8.89 6.00 -10.35
N PHE A 171 -8.33 4.88 -9.92
CA PHE A 171 -7.55 3.99 -10.74
C PHE A 171 -8.07 2.57 -10.58
N ASP A 172 -8.21 1.85 -11.69
CA ASP A 172 -8.71 0.47 -11.71
C ASP A 172 -7.73 -0.44 -12.44
N ALA A 173 -7.54 -1.66 -11.92
CA ALA A 173 -6.79 -2.72 -12.55
C ALA A 173 -7.45 -4.06 -12.30
N SER A 174 -7.26 -4.98 -13.24
CA SER A 174 -7.80 -6.33 -13.09
C SER A 174 -6.88 -7.39 -13.68
N LEU A 175 -6.89 -8.56 -13.08
CA LEU A 175 -6.13 -9.73 -13.52
C LEU A 175 -7.03 -10.96 -13.47
N ALA A 176 -7.12 -11.69 -14.59
CA ALA A 176 -7.75 -13.00 -14.59
C ALA A 176 -6.85 -13.98 -13.83
N VAL A 177 -7.39 -14.65 -12.81
CA VAL A 177 -6.68 -15.67 -12.04
C VAL A 177 -7.38 -17.00 -12.27
N SER A 178 -6.65 -17.93 -12.87
CA SER A 178 -7.10 -19.30 -13.10
C SER A 178 -6.21 -20.23 -12.27
N PRO A 179 -6.66 -20.63 -11.07
CA PRO A 179 -5.89 -21.58 -10.27
C PRO A 179 -5.80 -22.93 -11.00
N ALA A 180 -4.60 -23.51 -10.99
CA ALA A 180 -4.36 -24.87 -11.50
C ALA A 180 -5.15 -25.91 -10.70
#